data_AF-A0A7N4PP82-F1
#
_entry.id   AF-A0A7N4PP82-F1
#
_cell.length_a   1.000
_cell.length_b   1.000
_cell.length_c   1.000
_cell.angle_alpha   90.00
_cell.angle_beta   90.00
_cell.angle_gamma   90.00
#
_symmetry.space_group_name_H-M   'P 1'
#
loop_
_entity.id
_entity.type
_entity.pdbx_description
1 polymer ?
#
loop_
_entity_poly.entity_id
_entity_poly.type
_entity_poly.pdbx_seq_one_letter_code
_entity_poly.pdbx_strand_id
1 'polypeptide(L)'
;MEVVLGLMKLLLSITIEKWLSTPGGKPRKESIKKEKCLLRTPGTNIRGFHPRIPMAFSMGPWGSLLNLASRALSQRYFSTTEALGAIQKMTRVRVVDNSALGNTAYHRPPRCIHVYNKTGVGKVGDRILLAIKGQKKKALIVGHRMPGPQMTPRFDSNNVVLIEDNGNPVGTRIKVPIPTSLRRLEGEYSKVLAIAQTFV
;
A
#
# COMPACT_ATOMS: atom_id res chain seq x y z
N MET A 1 12.21 39.89 -52.89
CA MET A 1 11.52 39.52 -51.64
C MET A 1 10.97 38.09 -51.64
N GLU A 2 10.74 37.48 -52.81
CA GLU A 2 10.30 36.07 -52.97
C GLU A 2 11.29 35.01 -52.41
N VAL A 3 12.61 35.25 -52.51
CA VAL A 3 13.62 34.23 -52.17
C VAL A 3 13.71 33.94 -50.66
N VAL A 4 13.44 34.93 -49.81
CA VAL A 4 13.52 34.79 -48.35
C VAL A 4 12.32 34.01 -47.81
N LEU A 5 11.15 34.16 -48.42
CA LEU A 5 9.93 33.45 -48.04
C LEU A 5 10.02 31.94 -48.38
N GLY A 6 10.71 31.60 -49.48
CA GLY A 6 10.98 30.22 -49.88
C GLY A 6 11.89 29.47 -48.90
N LEU A 7 12.97 30.12 -48.44
CA LEU A 7 13.90 29.54 -47.45
C LEU A 7 13.25 29.32 -46.08
N MET A 8 12.36 30.21 -45.64
CA MET A 8 11.62 30.02 -44.39
C MET A 8 10.62 28.86 -44.45
N LYS A 9 9.95 28.64 -45.60
CA LYS A 9 9.07 27.47 -45.78
C LYS A 9 9.86 26.16 -45.81
N LEU A 10 11.04 26.15 -46.44
CA LEU A 10 11.91 24.98 -46.47
C LEU A 10 12.44 24.62 -45.06
N LEU A 11 12.83 25.63 -44.27
CA LEU A 11 13.28 25.43 -42.88
C LEU A 11 12.16 24.94 -41.96
N LEU A 12 10.92 25.41 -42.14
CA LEU A 12 9.78 24.92 -41.35
C LEU A 12 9.44 23.45 -41.68
N SER A 13 9.53 23.05 -42.96
CA SER A 13 9.27 21.67 -43.38
C SER A 13 10.33 20.68 -42.87
N ILE A 14 11.61 21.07 -42.91
CA ILE A 14 12.72 20.24 -42.40
C ILE A 14 12.62 20.05 -40.87
N THR A 15 12.07 21.03 -40.15
CA THR A 15 11.92 20.96 -38.69
C THR A 15 10.75 20.04 -38.28
N ILE A 16 9.69 19.96 -39.09
CA ILE A 16 8.52 19.10 -38.82
C ILE A 16 8.82 17.64 -39.16
N GLU A 17 9.57 17.35 -40.24
CA GLU A 17 9.91 15.96 -40.61
C GLU A 17 10.93 15.31 -39.66
N LYS A 18 11.78 16.10 -38.98
CA LYS A 18 12.69 15.60 -37.94
C LYS A 18 12.00 15.16 -36.64
N TRP A 19 10.74 15.53 -36.44
CA TRP A 19 9.96 15.13 -35.26
C TRP A 19 9.13 13.86 -35.45
N LEU A 20 9.01 13.35 -36.68
CA LEU A 20 8.17 12.17 -37.00
C LEU A 20 8.97 10.93 -37.41
N SER A 21 10.30 10.96 -37.36
CA SER A 21 11.14 9.85 -37.83
C SER A 21 12.29 9.55 -36.87
N THR A 22 12.14 8.56 -35.98
CA THR A 22 13.09 7.44 -35.71
C THR A 22 12.67 6.61 -34.48
N PRO A 23 13.13 5.33 -34.40
CA PRO A 23 12.34 4.20 -33.93
C PRO A 23 12.80 3.61 -32.59
N GLY A 24 11.98 2.72 -32.03
CA GLY A 24 12.43 1.57 -31.21
C GLY A 24 13.28 1.86 -29.97
N GLY A 25 12.62 1.99 -28.81
CA GLY A 25 13.27 1.91 -27.49
C GLY A 25 12.83 0.68 -26.71
N LYS A 26 13.61 -0.40 -26.72
CA LYS A 26 13.51 -1.48 -25.71
C LYS A 26 13.81 -0.89 -24.33
N PRO A 27 13.03 -1.18 -23.27
CA PRO A 27 13.49 -0.89 -21.91
C PRO A 27 14.67 -1.80 -21.57
N ARG A 28 15.82 -1.16 -21.48
CA ARG A 28 17.11 -1.63 -21.01
C ARG A 28 16.95 -2.24 -19.61
N LYS A 29 17.47 -3.45 -19.41
CA LYS A 29 17.64 -4.06 -18.09
C LYS A 29 18.58 -3.16 -17.28
N GLU A 30 18.03 -2.37 -16.37
CA GLU A 30 18.82 -1.69 -15.35
C GLU A 30 19.07 -2.68 -14.22
N SER A 31 20.27 -3.25 -14.24
CA SER A 31 20.85 -4.01 -13.15
C SER A 31 20.81 -3.19 -11.87
N ILE A 32 19.88 -3.49 -10.96
CA ILE A 32 20.00 -3.08 -9.56
C ILE A 32 21.13 -3.91 -8.96
N LYS A 33 22.33 -3.33 -9.09
CA LYS A 33 23.55 -3.72 -8.42
C LYS A 33 23.28 -3.70 -6.91
N LYS A 34 23.67 -4.80 -6.26
CA LYS A 34 23.72 -4.95 -4.81
C LYS A 34 24.43 -3.74 -4.20
N GLU A 35 23.70 -2.95 -3.42
CA GLU A 35 24.30 -2.13 -2.36
C GLU A 35 23.97 -2.76 -1.01
N LYS A 36 24.95 -3.55 -0.57
CA LYS A 36 25.18 -3.92 0.81
C LYS A 36 26.06 -2.81 1.37
N CYS A 37 25.49 -1.87 2.11
CA CYS A 37 26.22 -0.91 2.93
C CYS A 37 25.33 -0.60 4.13
N LEU A 38 25.48 -1.31 5.25
CA LEU A 38 26.52 -1.08 6.26
C LEU A 38 26.49 0.37 6.78
N LEU A 39 25.44 0.72 7.51
CA LEU A 39 25.55 1.77 8.50
C LEU A 39 26.11 1.17 9.78
N ARG A 40 27.40 1.41 9.95
CA ARG A 40 28.15 1.31 11.21
C ARG A 40 27.55 2.30 12.20
N THR A 41 27.16 1.83 13.37
CA THR A 41 27.03 2.67 14.56
C THR A 41 28.34 2.58 15.37
N PRO A 42 28.75 3.68 16.03
CA PRO A 42 30.09 3.83 16.56
C PRO A 42 30.37 2.88 17.73
N GLY A 43 31.60 2.37 17.76
CA GLY A 43 32.13 1.63 18.89
C GLY A 43 32.35 2.54 20.08
N THR A 44 31.73 2.18 21.20
CA THR A 44 32.18 2.57 22.53
C THR A 44 32.65 1.32 23.25
N ASN A 45 33.97 1.23 23.35
CA ASN A 45 34.70 0.33 24.21
C ASN A 45 34.44 0.74 25.66
N ILE A 46 33.67 -0.06 26.39
CA ILE A 46 33.63 0.04 27.85
C ILE A 46 33.84 -1.36 28.40
N ARG A 47 35.00 -1.48 29.04
CA ARG A 47 35.53 -2.65 29.73
C ARG A 47 34.53 -3.16 30.77
N GLY A 48 34.58 -4.47 30.98
CA GLY A 48 33.74 -5.18 31.93
C GLY A 48 33.76 -4.55 33.32
N PHE A 49 32.58 -4.42 33.89
CA PHE A 49 32.38 -4.25 35.31
C PHE A 49 31.34 -5.27 35.73
N HIS A 50 31.83 -6.37 36.32
CA HIS A 50 31.02 -7.23 37.17
C HIS A 50 30.70 -6.47 38.46
N PRO A 51 29.43 -6.34 38.86
CA PRO A 51 29.10 -6.27 40.27
C PRO A 51 28.76 -7.70 40.72
N ARG A 52 29.70 -8.34 41.42
CA ARG A 52 29.33 -9.35 42.42
C ARG A 52 28.50 -8.63 43.48
N ILE A 53 27.19 -8.87 43.49
CA ILE A 53 26.35 -8.52 44.64
C ILE A 53 26.07 -9.85 45.36
N PRO A 54 26.58 -10.04 46.59
CA PRO A 54 26.26 -11.20 47.39
C PRO A 54 24.81 -11.13 47.88
N MET A 55 24.18 -12.30 47.87
CA MET A 55 22.94 -12.58 48.58
C MET A 55 23.13 -12.26 50.06
N ALA A 56 22.30 -11.38 50.60
CA ALA A 56 22.11 -11.25 52.03
C ALA A 56 20.62 -11.09 52.31
N PHE A 57 20.07 -12.21 52.80
CA PHE A 57 18.87 -12.28 53.62
C PHE A 57 18.88 -11.19 54.70
N SER A 58 17.83 -10.38 54.77
CA SER A 58 17.29 -9.95 56.06
C SER A 58 15.78 -9.79 55.96
N MET A 59 15.11 -10.41 56.93
CA MET A 59 13.67 -10.45 57.11
C MET A 59 13.19 -9.12 57.69
N GLY A 60 12.06 -8.61 57.21
CA GLY A 60 11.38 -7.45 57.78
C GLY A 60 10.02 -7.22 57.09
N PRO A 61 8.88 -7.27 57.82
CA PRO A 61 7.55 -7.30 57.21
C PRO A 61 6.97 -5.89 57.12
N TRP A 62 7.48 -5.05 56.22
CA TRP A 62 6.84 -3.79 55.84
C TRP A 62 6.84 -3.67 54.33
N GLY A 63 5.70 -4.01 53.72
CA GLY A 63 5.53 -3.96 52.27
C GLY A 63 4.13 -4.31 51.80
N SER A 64 3.11 -4.08 52.64
CA SER A 64 1.71 -4.14 52.21
C SER A 64 1.35 -2.85 51.46
N LEU A 65 1.89 -2.70 50.25
CA LEU A 65 1.38 -1.86 49.17
C LEU A 65 2.31 -2.08 47.96
N LEU A 66 1.77 -2.16 46.75
CA LEU A 66 2.48 -2.27 45.45
C LEU A 66 2.70 -3.67 44.83
N ASN A 67 1.80 -4.62 45.01
CA ASN A 67 1.70 -5.78 44.09
C ASN A 67 0.30 -5.98 43.48
N LEU A 68 -0.34 -4.87 43.08
CA LEU A 68 -1.57 -4.89 42.27
C LEU A 68 -1.37 -4.32 40.85
N ALA A 69 -0.12 -4.06 40.43
CA ALA A 69 0.16 -3.41 39.14
C ALA A 69 0.71 -4.35 38.05
N SER A 70 0.81 -5.66 38.29
CA SER A 70 1.44 -6.58 37.32
C SER A 70 0.46 -7.31 36.40
N ARG A 71 -0.85 -7.03 36.50
CA ARG A 71 -1.89 -7.60 35.62
C ARG A 71 -2.27 -6.72 34.42
N ALA A 72 -1.66 -5.54 34.26
CA ALA A 72 -1.94 -4.63 33.14
C ALA A 72 -0.97 -4.77 31.95
N LEU A 73 0.03 -5.65 32.03
CA LEU A 73 1.03 -5.84 30.97
C LEU A 73 0.76 -7.04 30.04
N SER A 74 -0.43 -7.63 30.09
CA SER A 74 -0.93 -8.36 28.93
C SER A 74 -1.55 -7.33 27.98
N GLN A 75 -0.68 -6.53 27.36
CA GLN A 75 -1.03 -5.70 26.22
C GLN A 75 -1.58 -6.64 25.14
N ARG A 76 -2.90 -6.80 25.11
CA ARG A 76 -3.56 -7.33 23.94
C ARG A 76 -3.11 -6.46 22.78
N TYR A 77 -2.51 -7.04 21.75
CA TYR A 77 -2.11 -6.38 20.51
C TYR A 77 -3.33 -5.92 19.67
N PHE A 78 -4.34 -5.34 20.32
CA PHE A 78 -5.45 -4.68 19.63
C PHE A 78 -4.98 -3.29 19.21
N SER A 79 -4.73 -3.14 17.91
CA SER A 79 -4.56 -1.83 17.30
C SER A 79 -5.92 -1.11 17.35
N THR A 80 -6.09 -0.18 18.28
CA THR A 80 -7.33 0.60 18.50
C THR A 80 -7.41 1.87 17.65
N THR A 81 -6.36 2.23 16.90
CA THR A 81 -6.31 3.44 16.07
C THR A 81 -7.46 3.49 15.07
N GLU A 82 -8.21 4.59 14.98
CA GLU A 82 -9.30 4.70 14.01
C GLU A 82 -8.81 4.38 12.58
N ALA A 83 -9.64 3.68 11.80
CA ALA A 83 -9.33 3.42 10.41
C ALA A 83 -9.31 4.77 9.67
N LEU A 84 -8.12 5.21 9.27
CA LEU A 84 -7.92 6.40 8.45
C LEU A 84 -8.90 6.38 7.28
N GLY A 85 -9.56 7.51 7.05
CA GLY A 85 -10.58 7.63 6.00
C GLY A 85 -10.00 7.46 4.60
N ALA A 86 -8.78 7.94 4.38
CA ALA A 86 -8.05 7.81 3.14
C ALA A 86 -7.11 6.59 3.16
N ILE A 87 -6.95 5.92 2.01
CA ILE A 87 -6.06 4.76 1.89
C ILE A 87 -4.64 5.25 1.59
N GLN A 88 -3.72 4.97 2.50
CA GLN A 88 -2.31 5.32 2.41
C GLN A 88 -1.45 4.23 3.04
N LYS A 89 -0.13 4.44 3.14
CA LYS A 89 0.76 3.49 3.81
C LYS A 89 0.29 3.21 5.24
N MET A 90 0.43 1.95 5.68
CA MET A 90 0.04 1.44 7.00
C MET A 90 -1.47 1.44 7.30
N THR A 91 -2.32 1.81 6.33
CA THR A 91 -3.78 1.75 6.51
C THR A 91 -4.28 0.32 6.57
N ARG A 92 -5.24 0.08 7.47
CA ARG A 92 -5.98 -1.18 7.56
C ARG A 92 -7.11 -1.16 6.54
N VAL A 93 -7.24 -2.25 5.81
CA VAL A 93 -8.27 -2.41 4.78
C VAL A 93 -9.09 -3.66 5.04
N ARG A 94 -10.28 -3.70 4.47
CA ARG A 94 -11.13 -4.90 4.45
C ARG A 94 -11.01 -5.52 3.06
N VAL A 95 -10.62 -6.78 3.02
CA VAL A 95 -10.66 -7.57 1.79
C VAL A 95 -12.09 -8.09 1.61
N VAL A 96 -12.64 -7.85 0.43
CA VAL A 96 -14.07 -8.04 0.14
C VAL A 96 -14.33 -9.24 -0.79
N ASP A 97 -13.27 -9.81 -1.35
CA ASP A 97 -13.35 -11.00 -2.17
C ASP A 97 -13.52 -12.29 -1.34
N ASN A 98 -13.94 -13.36 -2.00
CA ASN A 98 -14.02 -14.71 -1.43
C ASN A 98 -12.70 -15.48 -1.51
N SER A 99 -11.56 -14.80 -1.70
CA SER A 99 -10.27 -15.48 -1.84
C SER A 99 -9.88 -16.19 -0.53
N ALA A 100 -9.17 -17.32 -0.65
CA ALA A 100 -8.64 -18.05 0.51
C ALA A 100 -7.62 -17.22 1.30
N LEU A 101 -7.02 -16.18 0.69
CA LEU A 101 -6.10 -15.27 1.37
C LEU A 101 -6.84 -14.25 2.24
N GLY A 102 -7.98 -13.74 1.76
CA GLY A 102 -8.76 -12.71 2.45
C GLY A 102 -9.67 -13.24 3.57
N ASN A 103 -10.26 -14.43 3.40
CA ASN A 103 -11.32 -14.90 4.30
C ASN A 103 -10.82 -15.61 5.57
N THR A 104 -9.66 -16.24 5.49
CA THR A 104 -9.00 -16.90 6.64
C THR A 104 -8.50 -15.88 7.66
N ALA A 105 -8.78 -16.13 8.93
CA ALA A 105 -8.30 -15.30 10.02
C ALA A 105 -6.76 -15.32 10.15
N TYR A 106 -6.17 -14.18 10.49
CA TYR A 106 -4.75 -14.05 10.77
C TYR A 106 -4.53 -13.05 11.91
N HIS A 107 -3.45 -13.21 12.67
CA HIS A 107 -3.17 -12.40 13.86
C HIS A 107 -2.94 -10.91 13.55
N ARG A 108 -2.53 -10.58 12.32
CA ARG A 108 -2.35 -9.20 11.85
C ARG A 108 -3.37 -8.87 10.75
N PRO A 109 -4.10 -7.74 10.86
CA PRO A 109 -4.99 -7.30 9.81
C PRO A 109 -4.20 -6.91 8.55
N PRO A 110 -4.83 -6.97 7.37
CA PRO A 110 -4.17 -6.61 6.12
C PRO A 110 -3.87 -5.11 6.09
N ARG A 111 -2.64 -4.75 5.69
CA ARG A 111 -2.17 -3.36 5.67
C ARG A 111 -1.59 -2.96 4.33
N CYS A 112 -1.92 -1.76 3.87
CA CYS A 112 -1.35 -1.18 2.65
C CYS A 112 0.13 -0.80 2.88
N ILE A 113 1.01 -1.24 1.99
CA ILE A 113 2.46 -0.93 2.03
C ILE A 113 2.78 0.22 1.07
N HIS A 114 2.17 0.20 -0.11
CA HIS A 114 2.47 1.15 -1.18
C HIS A 114 1.20 1.42 -2.00
N VAL A 115 1.02 2.69 -2.38
CA VAL A 115 -0.01 3.12 -3.32
C VAL A 115 0.70 3.46 -4.62
N TYR A 116 0.22 2.94 -5.75
CA TYR A 116 0.81 3.18 -7.07
C TYR A 116 0.44 4.57 -7.63
N ASN A 117 0.54 5.60 -6.80
CA ASN A 117 0.26 7.00 -7.13
C ASN A 117 1.42 7.88 -6.72
N LYS A 118 1.59 9.01 -7.40
CA LYS A 118 2.59 10.03 -7.04
C LYS A 118 2.24 10.77 -5.74
N THR A 119 0.95 10.92 -5.44
CA THR A 119 0.44 11.64 -4.26
C THR A 119 0.55 10.85 -2.95
N GLY A 120 0.72 9.53 -3.03
CA GLY A 120 0.75 8.64 -1.85
C GLY A 120 -0.62 8.39 -1.19
N VAL A 121 -1.70 8.98 -1.72
CA VAL A 121 -3.09 8.77 -1.27
C VAL A 121 -3.86 8.02 -2.36
N GLY A 122 -4.50 6.92 -1.98
CA GLY A 122 -5.28 6.06 -2.86
C GLY A 122 -6.76 6.43 -2.86
N LYS A 123 -7.33 6.52 -4.06
CA LYS A 123 -8.75 6.73 -4.36
C LYS A 123 -9.35 5.44 -4.96
N VAL A 124 -10.67 5.42 -5.14
CA VAL A 124 -11.34 4.33 -5.87
C VAL A 124 -10.74 4.18 -7.28
N GLY A 125 -10.40 2.95 -7.65
CA GLY A 125 -9.78 2.62 -8.95
C GLY A 125 -8.26 2.53 -8.92
N ASP A 126 -7.61 2.96 -7.85
CA ASP A 126 -6.16 2.89 -7.74
C ASP A 126 -5.67 1.51 -7.30
N ARG A 127 -4.47 1.16 -7.78
CA ARG A 127 -3.77 -0.07 -7.36
C ARG A 127 -2.99 0.21 -6.09
N ILE A 128 -2.97 -0.78 -5.19
CA ILE A 128 -2.17 -0.78 -3.98
C ILE A 128 -1.42 -2.09 -3.80
N LEU A 129 -0.31 -2.04 -3.08
CA LEU A 129 0.41 -3.21 -2.61
C LEU A 129 0.01 -3.49 -1.16
N LEU A 130 -0.49 -4.69 -0.91
CA LEU A 130 -1.09 -5.11 0.33
C LEU A 130 -0.28 -6.23 0.98
N ALA A 131 -0.03 -6.11 2.29
CA ALA A 131 0.49 -7.19 3.12
C ALA A 131 -0.69 -7.99 3.69
N ILE A 132 -0.82 -9.26 3.29
CA ILE A 132 -1.80 -10.21 3.84
C ILE A 132 -1.06 -11.48 4.23
N LYS A 133 -1.25 -11.97 5.46
CA LYS A 133 -0.60 -13.19 5.97
C LYS A 133 0.93 -13.27 5.75
N GLY A 134 1.61 -12.13 5.84
CA GLY A 134 3.05 -12.06 5.55
C GLY A 134 3.43 -12.17 4.07
N GLN A 135 2.45 -12.23 3.17
CA GLN A 135 2.65 -12.18 1.72
C GLN A 135 2.35 -10.79 1.17
N LYS A 136 3.04 -10.42 0.09
CA LYS A 136 2.74 -9.23 -0.71
C LYS A 136 1.79 -9.61 -1.85
N LYS A 137 0.67 -8.91 -1.98
CA LYS A 137 -0.28 -9.05 -3.10
C LYS A 137 -0.71 -7.67 -3.57
N LYS A 138 -0.98 -7.53 -4.86
CA LYS A 138 -1.59 -6.31 -5.38
C LYS A 138 -3.10 -6.33 -5.09
N ALA A 139 -3.68 -5.16 -5.00
CA ALA A 139 -5.09 -5.02 -4.74
C ALA A 139 -5.64 -3.74 -5.39
N LEU A 140 -6.93 -3.77 -5.70
CA LEU A 140 -7.69 -2.65 -6.27
C LEU A 140 -8.56 -2.03 -5.18
N ILE A 141 -8.53 -0.70 -5.06
CA ILE A 141 -9.44 0.02 -4.16
C ILE A 141 -10.81 0.09 -4.81
N VAL A 142 -11.81 -0.48 -4.13
CA VAL A 142 -13.21 -0.47 -4.57
C VAL A 142 -14.04 0.58 -3.83
N GLY A 143 -13.71 0.84 -2.56
CA GLY A 143 -14.40 1.83 -1.75
C GLY A 143 -13.52 2.34 -0.61
N HIS A 144 -13.74 3.59 -0.22
CA HIS A 144 -13.05 4.19 0.92
C HIS A 144 -14.00 5.07 1.73
N ARG A 145 -13.60 5.37 2.97
CA ARG A 145 -14.41 6.15 3.92
C ARG A 145 -14.28 7.65 3.76
N MET A 146 -13.19 8.12 3.14
CA MET A 146 -13.00 9.53 2.79
C MET A 146 -14.14 10.01 1.89
N PRO A 147 -14.75 11.18 2.17
CA PRO A 147 -15.75 11.77 1.28
C PRO A 147 -15.09 12.10 -0.08
N GLY A 148 -15.73 11.63 -1.15
CA GLY A 148 -15.29 11.85 -2.52
C GLY A 148 -15.95 13.08 -3.16
N PRO A 149 -15.82 13.23 -4.49
CA PRO A 149 -16.57 14.24 -5.23
C PRO A 149 -18.08 13.99 -5.14
N GLN A 150 -18.87 15.01 -5.47
CA GLN A 150 -20.33 14.90 -5.53
C GLN A 150 -20.75 13.75 -6.47
N MET A 151 -21.90 13.13 -6.16
CA MET A 151 -22.43 11.97 -6.89
C MET A 151 -21.52 10.72 -6.88
N THR A 152 -20.64 10.57 -5.89
CA THR A 152 -19.93 9.30 -5.65
C THR A 152 -20.33 8.67 -4.32
N PRO A 153 -20.48 7.34 -4.27
CA PRO A 153 -20.88 6.68 -3.03
C PRO A 153 -19.73 6.73 -2.01
N ARG A 154 -20.11 6.96 -0.76
CA ARG A 154 -19.20 6.89 0.40
C ARG A 154 -19.47 5.58 1.13
N PHE A 155 -18.41 4.82 1.40
CA PHE A 155 -18.50 3.56 2.14
C PHE A 155 -18.06 3.76 3.60
N ASP A 156 -18.59 2.96 4.52
CA ASP A 156 -18.15 3.02 5.93
C ASP A 156 -16.78 2.37 6.13
N SER A 157 -16.45 1.37 5.32
CA SER A 157 -15.19 0.63 5.38
C SER A 157 -14.33 0.82 4.12
N ASN A 158 -13.01 0.78 4.33
CA ASN A 158 -12.04 0.77 3.23
C ASN A 158 -12.05 -0.63 2.57
N ASN A 159 -12.71 -0.73 1.42
CA ASN A 159 -12.99 -1.97 0.71
C ASN A 159 -12.01 -2.18 -0.44
N VAL A 160 -11.41 -3.36 -0.47
CA VAL A 160 -10.34 -3.71 -1.41
C VAL A 160 -10.57 -5.11 -1.98
N VAL A 161 -10.24 -5.30 -3.25
CA VAL A 161 -10.28 -6.60 -3.95
C VAL A 161 -8.86 -6.98 -4.37
N LEU A 162 -8.47 -8.25 -4.17
CA LEU A 162 -7.13 -8.70 -4.53
C LEU A 162 -7.02 -8.91 -6.04
N ILE A 163 -5.91 -8.42 -6.59
CA ILE A 163 -5.58 -8.57 -8.00
C ILE A 163 -4.18 -9.16 -8.15
N GLU A 164 -4.01 -9.91 -9.23
CA GLU A 164 -2.69 -10.35 -9.67
C GLU A 164 -1.95 -9.23 -10.41
N ASP A 165 -0.68 -9.49 -10.72
CA ASP A 165 0.12 -8.57 -11.54
C ASP A 165 -0.45 -8.37 -12.95
N ASN A 166 -1.21 -9.35 -13.44
CA ASN A 166 -1.86 -9.37 -14.75
C ASN A 166 -3.21 -8.61 -14.78
N GLY A 167 -3.67 -8.07 -13.66
CA GLY A 167 -5.00 -7.43 -13.56
C GLY A 167 -6.17 -8.39 -13.36
N ASN A 168 -5.91 -9.70 -13.29
CA ASN A 168 -6.93 -10.69 -12.96
C ASN A 168 -7.31 -10.60 -11.46
N PRO A 169 -8.60 -10.71 -11.11
CA PRO A 169 -9.00 -10.87 -9.71
C PRO A 169 -8.54 -12.22 -9.16
N VAL A 170 -8.09 -12.25 -7.91
CA VAL A 170 -7.72 -13.50 -7.22
C VAL A 170 -8.96 -14.25 -6.72
N GLY A 171 -10.02 -13.51 -6.36
CA GLY A 171 -11.30 -14.08 -5.93
C GLY A 171 -12.28 -14.26 -7.08
N THR A 172 -13.23 -15.17 -6.90
CA THR A 172 -14.28 -15.52 -7.87
C THR A 172 -15.56 -14.74 -7.66
N ARG A 173 -15.81 -14.18 -6.47
CA ARG A 173 -17.05 -13.45 -6.13
C ARG A 173 -16.77 -12.28 -5.20
N ILE A 174 -17.34 -11.12 -5.51
CA ILE A 174 -17.29 -9.91 -4.68
C ILE A 174 -18.65 -9.73 -4.00
N LYS A 175 -18.67 -9.69 -2.66
CA LYS A 175 -19.92 -9.67 -1.87
C LYS A 175 -20.50 -8.27 -1.62
N VAL A 176 -19.68 -7.23 -1.70
CA VAL A 176 -20.08 -5.85 -1.37
C VAL A 176 -20.33 -5.08 -2.67
N PRO A 177 -21.25 -4.09 -2.67
CA PRO A 177 -21.47 -3.22 -3.81
C PRO A 177 -20.21 -2.51 -4.31
N ILE A 178 -20.10 -2.43 -5.63
CA ILE A 178 -19.02 -1.75 -6.35
C ILE A 178 -19.55 -0.43 -6.92
N PRO A 179 -18.83 0.69 -6.78
CA PRO A 179 -19.26 1.94 -7.38
C PRO A 179 -19.22 1.88 -8.92
N THR A 180 -20.24 2.45 -9.56
CA THR A 180 -20.36 2.56 -11.03
C THR A 180 -19.21 3.36 -11.67
N SER A 181 -18.53 4.22 -10.91
CA SER A 181 -17.35 4.98 -11.36
C SER A 181 -16.22 4.10 -11.88
N LEU A 182 -16.11 2.85 -11.39
CA LEU A 182 -15.11 1.89 -11.85
C LEU A 182 -15.34 1.38 -13.28
N ARG A 183 -16.56 1.52 -13.82
CA ARG A 183 -16.86 1.14 -15.21
C ARG A 183 -16.12 2.01 -16.23
N ARG A 184 -15.68 3.20 -15.86
CA ARG A 184 -14.82 4.04 -16.74
C ARG A 184 -13.47 3.39 -17.03
N LEU A 185 -13.05 2.42 -16.20
CA LEU A 185 -11.77 1.71 -16.28
C LEU A 185 -11.93 0.28 -16.81
N GLU A 186 -12.98 0.03 -17.60
CA GLU A 186 -13.36 -1.31 -18.07
C GLU A 186 -12.26 -2.03 -18.86
N GLY A 187 -11.30 -1.32 -19.45
CA GLY A 187 -10.16 -1.94 -20.13
C GLY A 187 -9.28 -2.79 -19.20
N GLU A 188 -8.84 -2.25 -18.07
CA GLU A 188 -7.87 -2.93 -17.21
C GLU A 188 -8.51 -3.89 -16.22
N TYR A 189 -9.76 -3.63 -15.83
CA TYR A 189 -10.44 -4.35 -14.76
C TYR A 189 -11.75 -5.01 -15.21
N SER A 190 -11.92 -5.30 -16.50
CA SER A 190 -13.15 -5.92 -17.03
C SER A 190 -13.49 -7.22 -16.29
N LYS A 191 -12.48 -8.03 -15.98
CA LYS A 191 -12.69 -9.29 -15.23
C LYS A 191 -13.15 -9.06 -13.79
N VAL A 192 -12.73 -7.97 -13.16
CA VAL A 192 -13.18 -7.61 -11.81
C VAL A 192 -14.64 -7.15 -11.86
N LEU A 193 -14.99 -6.33 -12.85
CA LEU A 193 -16.36 -5.85 -13.05
C LEU A 193 -17.34 -6.98 -13.41
N ALA A 194 -16.91 -7.95 -14.20
CA ALA A 194 -17.72 -9.11 -14.57
C ALA A 194 -18.11 -10.01 -13.37
N ILE A 195 -17.29 -10.01 -12.32
CA ILE A 195 -17.52 -10.79 -11.09
C ILE A 195 -18.43 -10.04 -10.09
N ALA A 196 -18.56 -8.72 -10.25
CA ALA A 196 -19.33 -7.88 -9.34
C ALA A 196 -20.83 -8.14 -9.47
N GLN A 197 -21.52 -8.28 -8.33
CA GLN A 197 -22.95 -8.60 -8.34
C GLN A 197 -23.85 -7.37 -8.27
N THR A 198 -23.47 -6.39 -7.45
CA THR A 198 -24.27 -5.20 -7.15
C THR A 198 -23.47 -3.94 -7.42
N PHE A 199 -24.11 -2.95 -8.04
CA PHE A 199 -23.50 -1.66 -8.35
C PHE A 199 -24.26 -0.53 -7.66
N VAL A 200 -23.52 0.52 -7.26
CA VAL A 200 -24.05 1.75 -6.63
C VAL A 200 -23.49 2.97 -7.34
#